data_AF-A0A558RDD0-F1
#
_entry.id   AF-A0A558RDD0-F1
#
_cell.length_a   1.000
_cell.length_b   1.000
_cell.length_c   1.000
_cell.angle_alpha   90.00
_cell.angle_beta   90.00
_cell.angle_gamma   90.00
#
_symmetry.space_group_name_H-M   'P 1'
#
loop_
_entity.id
_entity.type
_entity.pdbx_description
1 polymer ?
#
loop_
_entity_poly.entity_id
_entity_poly.type
_entity_poly.pdbx_seq_one_letter_code
_entity_poly.pdbx_strand_id
1 'polypeptide(L)'
;MSLEEAATILHEAGLPARGTLTLALFDRQDLATDWARSGLGGFLEMMVAALPDALAAEIGDTSDRVDPRWGTQAARFVAQRIAHHIHDLIEREQRLGDFSPGRTA
;
A
#
# COMPACT_ATOMS: atom_id res chain seq x y z
N MET A 1 -8.35 -20.12 -12.83
CA MET A 1 -8.53 -18.67 -12.60
C MET A 1 -7.18 -18.02 -12.80
N SER A 2 -7.08 -17.05 -13.70
CA SER A 2 -5.87 -16.26 -13.90
C SER A 2 -5.78 -15.14 -12.85
N LEU A 3 -4.58 -14.54 -12.71
CA LEU A 3 -4.39 -13.39 -11.82
C LEU A 3 -5.22 -12.17 -12.30
N GLU A 4 -5.35 -12.01 -13.62
CA GLU A 4 -6.14 -10.94 -14.24
C GLU A 4 -7.64 -11.13 -13.97
N GLU A 5 -8.13 -12.36 -14.08
CA GLU A 5 -9.51 -12.72 -13.72
C GLU A 5 -9.78 -12.43 -12.24
N ALA A 6 -8.86 -12.80 -11.35
CA ALA A 6 -8.98 -12.54 -9.92
C ALA A 6 -8.97 -11.03 -9.60
N ALA A 7 -8.08 -10.26 -10.24
CA ALA A 7 -8.01 -8.81 -10.09
C ALA A 7 -9.30 -8.13 -10.57
N THR A 8 -9.84 -8.59 -11.70
CA THR A 8 -11.12 -8.09 -12.25
C THR A 8 -12.27 -8.36 -11.28
N ILE A 9 -12.39 -9.59 -10.77
CA ILE A 9 -13.44 -9.93 -9.80
C ILE A 9 -13.37 -9.04 -8.56
N LEU A 10 -12.17 -8.82 -8.01
CA LEU A 10 -11.99 -7.96 -6.83
C LEU A 10 -12.34 -6.51 -7.14
N HIS A 11 -11.95 -6.00 -8.31
CA HIS A 11 -12.28 -4.65 -8.75
C HIS A 11 -13.79 -4.44 -8.90
N GLU A 12 -14.48 -5.34 -9.61
CA GLU A 12 -15.93 -5.30 -9.78
C GLU A 12 -16.70 -5.48 -8.46
N ALA A 13 -16.09 -6.14 -7.47
CA ALA A 13 -16.61 -6.23 -6.11
C ALA A 13 -16.38 -4.96 -5.25
N GLY A 14 -15.76 -3.92 -5.82
CA GLY A 14 -15.41 -2.69 -5.11
C GLY A 14 -14.29 -2.87 -4.08
N LEU A 15 -13.42 -3.87 -4.26
CA LEU A 15 -12.32 -4.20 -3.35
C LEU A 15 -10.97 -3.74 -3.93
N PRO A 16 -9.97 -3.43 -3.06
CA PRO A 16 -8.62 -3.07 -3.47
C PRO A 16 -7.87 -4.26 -4.09
N ALA A 17 -8.05 -4.47 -5.40
CA ALA A 17 -7.59 -5.67 -6.09
C ALA A 17 -6.09 -5.95 -5.94
N ARG A 18 -5.22 -4.95 -6.13
CA ARG A 18 -3.77 -5.12 -6.03
C ARG A 18 -3.36 -5.37 -4.58
N GLY A 19 -3.86 -4.56 -3.65
CA GLY A 19 -3.57 -4.71 -2.23
C GLY A 19 -3.99 -6.08 -1.69
N THR A 20 -5.21 -6.53 -2.02
CA THR A 20 -5.74 -7.83 -1.64
C THR A 20 -4.92 -8.97 -2.24
N LEU A 21 -4.56 -8.91 -3.53
CA LEU A 21 -3.75 -9.95 -4.18
C LEU A 21 -2.32 -9.98 -3.61
N THR A 22 -1.70 -8.83 -3.34
CA THR A 22 -0.38 -8.75 -2.71
C THR A 22 -0.38 -9.43 -1.33
N LEU A 23 -1.39 -9.16 -0.50
CA LEU A 23 -1.51 -9.81 0.80
C LEU A 23 -1.74 -11.32 0.67
N ALA A 24 -2.59 -11.75 -0.26
CA ALA A 24 -2.81 -13.16 -0.52
C ALA A 24 -1.53 -13.88 -0.99
N LEU A 25 -0.70 -13.26 -1.83
CA LEU A 25 0.58 -13.79 -2.28
C LEU A 25 1.63 -13.91 -1.16
N PHE A 26 1.47 -13.17 -0.07
CA PHE A 26 2.33 -13.26 1.12
C PHE A 26 1.76 -14.17 2.21
N ASP A 27 0.78 -15.03 1.88
CA ASP A 27 0.05 -15.87 2.84
C ASP A 27 -0.60 -15.05 3.98
N ARG A 28 -1.01 -13.81 3.68
CA ARG A 28 -1.70 -12.90 4.60
C ARG A 28 -3.17 -12.73 4.24
N GLN A 29 -3.87 -13.84 4.01
CA GLN A 29 -5.32 -13.80 3.72
C GLN A 29 -6.14 -13.24 4.88
N ASP A 30 -5.63 -13.34 6.11
CA ASP A 30 -6.17 -12.69 7.31
C ASP A 30 -6.28 -11.18 7.09
N LEU A 31 -5.17 -10.53 6.74
CA LEU A 31 -5.13 -9.09 6.49
C LEU A 31 -5.90 -8.72 5.22
N ALA A 32 -5.84 -9.55 4.19
CA ALA A 32 -6.58 -9.31 2.94
C ALA A 32 -8.08 -9.20 3.21
N THR A 33 -8.61 -10.01 4.12
CA THR A 33 -10.01 -9.98 4.54
C THR A 33 -10.30 -8.79 5.45
N ASP A 34 -9.47 -8.60 6.49
CA ASP A 34 -9.65 -7.54 7.49
C ASP A 34 -9.57 -6.14 6.88
N TRP A 35 -8.72 -5.94 5.87
CA TRP A 35 -8.49 -4.63 5.26
C TRP A 35 -9.30 -4.38 3.99
N ALA A 36 -10.01 -5.39 3.48
CA ALA A 36 -10.73 -5.31 2.20
C ALA A 36 -11.63 -4.07 2.05
N ARG A 37 -12.20 -3.57 3.16
CA ARG A 37 -13.07 -2.38 3.19
C ARG A 37 -12.60 -1.30 4.17
N SER A 38 -11.32 -1.32 4.54
CA SER A 38 -10.74 -0.33 5.45
C SER A 38 -9.95 0.73 4.68
N GLY A 39 -9.70 1.87 5.34
CA GLY A 39 -8.79 2.88 4.81
C GLY A 39 -7.38 2.35 4.58
N LEU A 40 -6.93 1.35 5.37
CA LEU A 40 -5.64 0.68 5.15
C LEU A 40 -5.62 -0.15 3.87
N GLY A 41 -6.74 -0.77 3.48
CA GLY A 41 -6.84 -1.48 2.20
C GLY A 41 -6.71 -0.55 1.00
N GLY A 42 -7.44 0.58 1.02
CA GLY A 42 -7.32 1.61 -0.01
C GLY A 42 -5.94 2.26 -0.04
N PHE A 43 -5.33 2.51 1.12
CA PHE A 43 -3.96 2.99 1.22
C PHE A 43 -2.95 2.01 0.59
N LEU A 44 -3.08 0.72 0.91
CA LEU A 44 -2.21 -0.32 0.36
C LEU A 44 -2.36 -0.47 -1.15
N GLU A 45 -3.59 -0.40 -1.68
CA GLU A 45 -3.86 -0.40 -3.13
C GLU A 45 -3.05 0.68 -3.86
N MET A 46 -3.17 1.93 -3.37
CA MET A 46 -2.47 3.07 -3.95
C MET A 46 -0.96 2.95 -3.80
N MET A 47 -0.50 2.47 -2.64
CA MET A 47 0.91 2.27 -2.37
C MET A 47 1.54 1.21 -3.28
N VAL A 48 0.93 0.03 -3.42
CA VAL A 48 1.45 -1.03 -4.29
C VAL A 48 1.47 -0.59 -5.76
N ALA A 49 0.50 0.21 -6.19
CA ALA A 49 0.48 0.76 -7.54
C ALA A 49 1.63 1.76 -7.80
N ALA A 50 1.95 2.62 -6.84
CA ALA A 50 2.94 3.70 -7.01
C ALA A 50 4.38 3.32 -6.60
N LEU A 51 4.55 2.33 -5.73
CA LEU A 51 5.85 2.00 -5.14
C LEU A 51 6.92 1.59 -6.16
N PRO A 52 6.64 0.79 -7.20
CA PRO A 52 7.67 0.41 -8.19
C PRO A 52 8.29 1.63 -8.87
N ASP A 53 7.47 2.58 -9.29
CA ASP A 53 7.93 3.81 -9.95
C ASP A 53 8.74 4.69 -9.00
N ALA A 54 8.28 4.83 -7.75
CA ALA A 54 8.99 5.56 -6.72
C ALA A 54 10.37 4.93 -6.40
N LEU A 55 10.44 3.60 -6.30
CA LEU A 55 11.71 2.89 -6.08
C LEU A 55 12.66 3.07 -7.26
N ALA A 56 12.15 2.98 -8.50
CA ALA A 56 12.96 3.21 -9.69
C ALA A 56 13.55 4.62 -9.72
N ALA A 57 12.76 5.64 -9.36
CA ALA A 57 13.20 7.02 -9.30
C ALA A 57 14.26 7.28 -8.22
N GLU A 58 14.09 6.70 -7.02
CA GLU A 58 14.97 6.95 -5.88
C GLU A 58 16.25 6.10 -5.88
N ILE A 59 16.17 4.83 -6.30
CA ILE A 59 17.33 3.93 -6.37
C ILE A 59 18.17 4.22 -7.62
N GLY A 60 17.50 4.60 -8.71
CA GLY A 60 18.13 5.01 -9.97
C GLY A 60 19.22 4.04 -10.44
N ASP A 61 20.37 4.61 -10.78
CA ASP A 61 21.53 3.90 -11.33
C ASP A 61 22.18 2.88 -10.37
N THR A 62 21.75 2.83 -9.10
CA THR A 62 22.32 1.91 -8.09
C THR A 62 21.53 0.60 -7.98
N SER A 63 20.53 0.38 -8.84
CA SER A 63 19.62 -0.78 -8.76
C SER A 63 20.35 -2.13 -8.87
N ASP A 64 21.43 -2.19 -9.63
CA ASP A 64 22.28 -3.36 -9.82
C ASP A 64 23.03 -3.78 -8.53
N ARG A 65 23.15 -2.87 -7.57
CA ARG A 65 23.84 -3.08 -6.29
C ARG A 65 22.88 -3.41 -5.15
N VAL A 66 21.58 -3.53 -5.41
CA VAL A 66 20.58 -3.88 -4.41
C VAL A 66 20.70 -5.36 -4.03
N ASP A 67 20.91 -5.62 -2.74
CA ASP A 67 21.02 -6.98 -2.20
C ASP A 67 19.70 -7.43 -1.55
N PRO A 68 19.09 -8.56 -1.98
CA PRO A 68 17.83 -9.05 -1.41
C PRO A 68 17.83 -9.23 0.11
N ARG A 69 19.00 -9.50 0.73
CA ARG A 69 19.09 -9.69 2.19
C ARG A 69 18.73 -8.45 2.99
N TRP A 70 18.77 -7.26 2.37
CA TRP A 70 18.40 -6.01 3.03
C TRP A 70 16.88 -5.84 3.13
N GLY A 71 16.10 -6.66 2.42
CA GLY A 71 14.64 -6.51 2.29
C GLY A 71 13.91 -6.39 3.63
N THR A 72 14.22 -7.25 4.61
CA THR A 72 13.56 -7.21 5.93
C THR A 72 13.85 -5.92 6.69
N GLN A 73 15.11 -5.47 6.68
CA GLN A 73 15.50 -4.22 7.37
C GLN A 73 14.93 -3.00 6.65
N ALA A 74 14.97 -2.99 5.32
CA ALA A 74 14.40 -1.94 4.49
C ALA A 74 12.88 -1.84 4.71
N ALA A 75 12.17 -2.97 4.74
CA ALA A 75 10.73 -3.01 5.00
C ALA A 75 10.38 -2.40 6.37
N ARG A 76 11.15 -2.72 7.42
CA ARG A 76 10.96 -2.10 8.75
C ARG A 76 11.18 -0.59 8.71
N PHE A 77 12.23 -0.13 8.04
CA PHE A 77 12.52 1.30 7.90
C PHE A 77 11.42 2.03 7.11
N VAL A 78 10.98 1.46 6.00
CA VAL A 78 9.88 1.98 5.17
C VAL A 78 8.59 2.07 5.98
N ALA A 79 8.23 1.02 6.74
CA ALA A 79 7.06 1.03 7.61
C ALA A 79 7.13 2.14 8.67
N GLN A 80 8.28 2.35 9.30
CA GLN A 80 8.49 3.44 10.26
C GLN A 80 8.34 4.82 9.60
N ARG A 81 8.91 5.00 8.41
CA ARG A 81 8.83 6.25 7.66
C ARG A 81 7.40 6.57 7.23
N ILE A 82 6.66 5.56 6.75
CA ILE A 82 5.24 5.67 6.42
C ILE A 82 4.43 6.07 7.65
N ALA A 83 4.60 5.37 8.78
CA ALA A 83 3.84 5.65 9.99
C ALA A 83 4.07 7.08 10.49
N HIS A 84 5.32 7.54 10.50
CA HIS A 84 5.66 8.91 10.84
C HIS A 84 5.04 9.92 9.87
N HIS A 85 5.11 9.65 8.56
CA HIS A 85 4.55 10.55 7.56
C HIS A 85 3.02 10.67 7.67
N ILE A 86 2.31 9.56 7.87
CA ILE A 86 0.86 9.56 8.08
C ILE A 86 0.50 10.36 9.33
N HIS A 87 1.24 10.18 10.42
CA HIS A 87 1.00 10.94 11.65
C HIS A 87 1.15 12.44 11.43
N ASP A 88 2.23 12.86 10.76
CA ASP A 88 2.45 14.26 10.41
C ASP A 88 1.33 14.83 9.52
N LEU A 89 0.81 14.04 8.57
CA LEU A 89 -0.30 14.45 7.71
C LEU A 89 -1.59 14.65 8.52
N ILE A 90 -1.93 13.70 9.39
CA ILE A 90 -3.11 13.78 10.26
C ILE A 90 -3.01 15.00 11.17
N GLU A 91 -1.85 15.26 11.79
CA GLU A 91 -1.68 16.44 12.63
C GLU A 91 -1.86 17.74 11.85
N ARG A 92 -1.35 17.82 10.62
CA ARG A 92 -1.51 19.00 9.75
C ARG A 92 -2.97 19.23 9.39
N GLU A 93 -3.69 18.18 9.01
CA GLU A 93 -5.12 18.26 8.71
C GLU A 93 -5.94 18.73 9.91
N GLN A 94 -5.67 18.18 11.10
CA GLN A 94 -6.32 18.62 12.35
C GLN A 94 -6.08 20.10 12.66
N ARG A 95 -4.87 20.60 12.42
CA ARG A 95 -4.53 22.02 12.60
C ARG A 95 -5.26 22.92 11.60
N LEU A 96 -5.56 22.42 10.40
CA LEU A 96 -6.23 23.16 9.33
C LEU A 96 -7.76 23.08 9.43
N GLY A 97 -8.31 22.21 10.29
CA GLY A 97 -9.75 22.08 10.52
C GLY A 97 -10.51 21.27 9.45
N ASP A 98 -9.80 20.71 8.47
CA ASP A 98 -10.36 19.90 7.40
C ASP A 98 -10.10 18.42 7.67
N PHE A 99 -11.09 17.72 8.24
CA PHE A 99 -11.13 16.27 8.15
C PHE A 99 -12.55 15.76 7.92
N SER A 100 -12.76 15.08 6.79
CA SER A 100 -13.96 14.28 6.49
C SER A 100 -13.54 12.96 5.84
N PRO A 101 -13.25 11.89 6.61
CA PRO A 101 -13.00 10.59 6.04
C PRO A 101 -14.35 9.98 5.66
N GLY A 102 -14.59 9.80 4.35
CA GLY A 102 -15.72 8.99 3.88
C GLY A 102 -16.76 9.68 2.98
N ARG A 103 -16.43 10.73 2.22
CA ARG A 103 -17.30 11.19 1.13
C ARG A 103 -16.74 10.77 -0.24
N THR A 104 -16.87 9.49 -0.57
CA THR A 104 -17.05 9.09 -1.97
C THR A 104 -18.53 9.23 -2.29
N ALA A 105 -18.82 10.06 -3.30
CA ALA A 105 -20.14 10.18 -3.92
C ALA A 105 -20.57 8.86 -4.59
#